data_AF-A0A8T4R3C7-F1
#
_entry.id   AF-A0A8T4R3C7-F1
#
_cell.length_a   1.000
_cell.length_b   1.000
_cell.length_c   1.000
_cell.angle_alpha   90.00
_cell.angle_beta   90.00
_cell.angle_gamma   90.00
#
_symmetry.space_group_name_H-M   'P 1'
#
loop_
_entity.id
_entity.type
_entity.pdbx_description
1 polymer ?
#
loop_
_entity_poly.entity_id
_entity_poly.type
_entity_poly.pdbx_seq_one_letter_code
_entity_poly.pdbx_strand_id
1 'polypeptide(L)'
;MFKTIIAILATFTVGFLVSSMFSNVTAHQTAQELYELPLSQPKQKDNVFAKTIFVPEPEPKAVPGDRVPEGSIGVYSDQVVMKISNPKWAKFTDTHSMDPVLSSKAHAIEIEPESPDDIQVGDIVSYVSEYADGTIIHRVVETGEDSKGWYAIMKGDNNPKEDPGKVRFEQIKRVVVAIIY
;
A
#
# COMPACT_ATOMS: atom_id res chain seq x y z
N MET A 1 -14.29 62.83 -15.98
CA MET A 1 -13.39 61.66 -15.92
C MET A 1 -13.07 61.24 -14.48
N PHE A 2 -12.64 62.15 -13.60
CA PHE A 2 -12.32 61.83 -12.19
C PHE A 2 -13.49 61.24 -11.36
N LYS A 3 -14.71 61.77 -11.55
CA LYS A 3 -15.91 61.27 -10.85
C LYS A 3 -16.28 59.81 -11.21
N THR A 4 -15.99 59.39 -12.44
CA THR A 4 -16.28 58.03 -12.92
C THR A 4 -15.31 57.01 -12.30
N ILE A 5 -14.04 57.38 -12.13
CA ILE A 5 -13.02 56.52 -11.51
C ILE A 5 -13.32 56.29 -10.02
N ILE A 6 -13.77 57.32 -9.31
CA ILE A 6 -14.18 57.20 -7.90
C ILE A 6 -15.39 56.27 -7.76
N ALA A 7 -16.36 56.34 -8.67
CA ALA A 7 -17.53 55.46 -8.64
C ALA A 7 -17.16 53.98 -8.85
N ILE A 8 -16.20 53.67 -9.72
CA ILE A 8 -15.73 52.30 -9.98
C ILE A 8 -14.93 51.74 -8.79
N LEU A 9 -14.09 52.55 -8.15
CA LEU A 9 -13.35 52.16 -6.94
C LEU A 9 -14.30 51.91 -5.75
N ALA A 10 -15.36 52.71 -5.62
CA ALA A 10 -16.38 52.51 -4.59
C ALA A 10 -17.17 51.21 -4.80
N THR A 11 -17.53 50.85 -6.04
CA THR A 11 -18.25 49.59 -6.28
C THR A 11 -17.38 48.36 -6.09
N PHE A 12 -16.08 48.44 -6.44
CA PHE A 12 -15.15 47.33 -6.24
C PHE A 12 -14.87 47.06 -4.75
N THR A 13 -14.70 48.11 -3.95
CA THR A 13 -14.46 47.98 -2.50
C THR A 13 -15.68 47.45 -1.75
N VAL A 14 -16.90 47.88 -2.13
CA VAL A 14 -18.14 47.31 -1.59
C VAL A 14 -18.29 45.84 -1.99
N GLY A 15 -18.00 45.47 -3.24
CA GLY A 15 -18.04 44.08 -3.69
C GLY A 15 -17.05 43.18 -2.95
N PHE A 16 -15.82 43.66 -2.72
CA PHE A 16 -14.80 42.93 -1.97
C PHE A 16 -15.19 42.73 -0.50
N LEU A 17 -15.73 43.76 0.15
CA LEU A 17 -16.22 43.67 1.52
C LEU A 17 -17.38 42.67 1.64
N VAL A 18 -18.37 42.74 0.75
CA VAL A 18 -19.50 41.80 0.73
C VAL A 18 -19.00 40.36 0.52
N SER A 19 -18.09 40.13 -0.41
CA SER A 19 -17.50 38.79 -0.64
C SER A 19 -16.77 38.27 0.60
N SER A 20 -16.01 39.11 1.30
CA SER A 20 -15.30 38.71 2.52
C SER A 20 -16.24 38.35 3.68
N MET A 21 -17.40 38.99 3.76
CA MET A 21 -18.44 38.66 4.75
C MET A 21 -19.12 37.33 4.42
N PHE A 22 -19.38 37.03 3.14
CA PHE A 22 -19.96 35.73 2.74
C PHE A 22 -19.02 34.55 2.99
N SER A 23 -17.70 34.71 2.82
CA SER A 23 -16.73 33.64 3.11
C SER A 23 -16.67 33.31 4.61
N ASN A 24 -16.79 34.32 5.48
CA ASN A 24 -16.79 34.10 6.93
C ASN A 24 -18.13 33.53 7.42
N VAL A 25 -19.26 33.89 6.80
CA VAL A 25 -20.59 33.34 7.14
C VAL A 25 -20.71 31.87 6.72
N THR A 26 -20.16 31.47 5.57
CA THR A 26 -20.16 30.06 5.15
C THR A 26 -19.22 29.21 6.00
N ALA A 27 -18.04 29.73 6.37
CA ALA A 27 -17.15 29.04 7.32
C ALA A 27 -17.80 28.85 8.71
N HIS A 28 -18.54 29.85 9.21
CA HIS A 28 -19.24 29.75 10.50
C HIS A 28 -20.48 28.85 10.44
N GLN A 29 -21.23 28.84 9.32
CA GLN A 29 -22.38 27.93 9.14
C GLN A 29 -21.93 26.46 9.02
N THR A 30 -20.82 26.19 8.34
CA THR A 30 -20.28 24.82 8.22
C THR A 30 -19.75 24.30 9.57
N ALA A 31 -19.21 25.20 10.41
CA ALA A 31 -18.73 24.85 11.75
C ALA A 31 -19.86 24.72 12.79
N GLN A 32 -20.95 25.50 12.68
CA GLN A 32 -22.08 25.44 13.62
C GLN A 32 -23.10 24.34 13.27
N GLU A 33 -23.30 23.98 12.00
CA GLU A 33 -24.12 22.81 11.66
C GLU A 33 -23.49 21.49 12.14
N LEU A 34 -22.17 21.45 12.35
CA LEU A 34 -21.47 20.29 12.93
C LEU A 34 -21.45 20.28 14.47
N TYR A 35 -21.92 21.33 15.15
CA TYR A 35 -21.80 21.45 16.62
C TYR A 35 -23.10 21.81 17.37
N GLU A 36 -24.25 21.92 16.70
CA GLU A 36 -25.56 22.07 17.34
C GLU A 36 -26.47 20.86 17.11
N LEU A 37 -26.01 19.67 17.51
CA LEU A 37 -26.96 18.61 17.88
C LEU A 37 -27.49 18.93 19.29
N PRO A 38 -28.81 19.07 19.49
CA PRO A 38 -29.34 19.25 20.82
C PRO A 38 -28.99 18.02 21.67
N LEU A 39 -28.34 18.24 22.83
CA LEU A 39 -28.24 17.25 23.89
C LEU A 39 -29.63 17.04 24.54
N SER A 40 -30.61 16.61 23.75
CA SER A 40 -31.78 15.95 24.30
C SER A 40 -31.32 14.58 24.76
N GLN A 41 -31.24 14.37 26.08
CA GLN A 41 -31.04 13.03 26.60
C GLN A 41 -32.16 12.13 26.07
N PRO A 42 -31.84 11.05 25.34
CA PRO A 42 -32.87 10.13 24.90
C PRO A 42 -33.44 9.47 26.16
N LYS A 43 -34.73 9.69 26.42
CA LYS A 43 -35.51 8.81 27.30
C LYS A 43 -35.25 7.39 26.81
N GLN A 44 -34.69 6.58 27.71
CA GLN A 44 -34.38 5.17 27.52
C GLN A 44 -35.62 4.46 26.97
N LYS A 45 -35.63 4.31 25.65
CA LYS A 45 -36.39 3.29 24.94
C LYS A 45 -35.36 2.32 24.46
N ASP A 46 -35.58 1.05 24.78
CA ASP A 46 -34.67 -0.06 24.58
C ASP A 46 -34.12 -0.08 23.15
N ASN A 47 -32.96 0.52 22.96
CA ASN A 47 -32.26 0.54 21.68
C ASN A 47 -31.39 -0.71 21.62
N VAL A 48 -31.89 -1.69 20.87
CA VAL A 48 -31.21 -2.94 20.47
C VAL A 48 -29.99 -2.67 19.55
N PHE A 49 -29.59 -1.42 19.31
CA PHE A 49 -28.61 -1.03 18.30
C PHE A 49 -27.64 0.04 18.81
N ALA A 50 -26.71 -0.35 19.67
CA ALA A 50 -25.47 0.41 19.87
C ALA A 50 -24.38 -0.50 20.44
N LYS A 51 -24.16 -1.65 19.80
CA LYS A 51 -22.89 -2.36 19.95
C LYS A 51 -21.89 -1.58 19.10
N THR A 52 -21.13 -0.69 19.72
CA THR A 52 -19.97 -0.05 19.10
C THR A 52 -19.13 -1.15 18.45
N ILE A 53 -19.14 -1.20 17.12
CA ILE A 53 -18.31 -2.13 16.36
C ILE A 53 -16.89 -1.61 16.53
N PHE A 54 -16.13 -2.24 17.43
CA PHE A 54 -14.69 -2.12 17.44
C PHE A 54 -14.21 -2.71 16.10
N VAL A 55 -13.89 -1.83 15.15
CA VAL A 55 -13.15 -2.22 13.95
C VAL A 55 -11.70 -2.27 14.41
N PRO A 56 -11.10 -3.47 14.58
CA PRO A 56 -9.68 -3.54 14.87
C PRO A 56 -8.93 -2.80 13.77
N GLU A 57 -7.92 -2.02 14.16
CA GLU A 57 -6.98 -1.46 13.21
C GLU A 57 -6.40 -2.63 12.38
N PRO A 58 -6.31 -2.51 11.05
CA PRO A 58 -5.76 -3.58 10.24
C PRO A 58 -4.36 -3.90 10.75
N GLU A 59 -4.12 -5.16 11.10
CA GLU A 59 -2.79 -5.64 11.50
C GLU A 59 -1.76 -5.19 10.45
N PRO A 60 -0.63 -4.59 10.87
CA PRO A 60 0.38 -4.13 9.95
C PRO A 60 0.88 -5.32 9.12
N LYS A 61 0.71 -5.24 7.80
CA LYS A 61 1.22 -6.26 6.89
C LYS A 61 2.74 -6.29 7.00
N ALA A 62 3.30 -7.49 7.11
CA ALA A 62 4.74 -7.68 7.06
C ALA A 62 5.32 -7.07 5.78
N VAL A 63 6.40 -6.32 5.93
CA VAL A 63 7.13 -5.68 4.83
C VAL A 63 8.36 -6.52 4.48
N PRO A 64 8.80 -6.51 3.21
CA PRO A 64 10.06 -7.14 2.84
C PRO A 64 11.23 -6.62 3.67
N GLY A 65 12.23 -7.48 3.93
CA GLY A 65 13.49 -7.06 4.52
C GLY A 65 14.31 -6.16 3.59
N ASP A 66 15.29 -5.45 4.13
CA ASP A 66 16.26 -4.71 3.31
C ASP A 66 17.19 -5.69 2.57
N ARG A 67 16.98 -5.80 1.25
CA ARG A 67 17.72 -6.73 0.38
C ARG A 67 18.92 -6.08 -0.32
N VAL A 68 18.95 -4.75 -0.41
CA VAL A 68 19.98 -4.01 -1.13
C VAL A 68 20.36 -2.80 -0.28
N PRO A 69 21.47 -2.90 0.48
CA PRO A 69 21.92 -1.80 1.31
C PRO A 69 22.08 -0.53 0.49
N GLU A 70 21.72 0.62 1.06
CA GLU A 70 21.77 1.92 0.36
C GLU A 70 23.14 2.20 -0.27
N GLY A 71 24.24 1.85 0.41
CA GLY A 71 25.61 2.01 -0.10
C GLY A 71 25.94 1.20 -1.36
N SER A 72 25.10 0.22 -1.71
CA SER A 72 25.20 -0.57 -2.94
C SER A 72 24.44 0.04 -4.12
N ILE A 73 23.73 1.16 -3.90
CA ILE A 73 22.94 1.86 -4.90
C ILE A 73 23.61 3.19 -5.22
N GLY A 74 24.01 3.37 -6.48
CA GLY A 74 24.54 4.63 -7.01
C GLY A 74 23.55 5.24 -8.00
N VAL A 75 23.12 6.48 -7.77
CA VAL A 75 22.30 7.25 -8.71
C VAL A 75 23.15 8.35 -9.32
N TYR A 76 23.26 8.33 -10.64
CA TYR A 76 24.04 9.26 -11.45
C TYR A 76 23.12 10.01 -12.41
N SER A 77 23.65 11.01 -13.12
CA SER A 77 22.87 11.83 -14.06
C SER A 77 22.29 11.04 -15.24
N ASP A 78 22.90 9.91 -15.59
CA ASP A 78 22.61 9.11 -16.78
C ASP A 78 22.29 7.64 -16.48
N GLN A 79 22.47 7.19 -15.24
CA GLN A 79 22.29 5.79 -14.88
C GLN A 79 22.01 5.58 -13.39
N VAL A 80 21.41 4.43 -13.08
CA VAL A 80 21.33 3.87 -11.73
C VAL A 80 22.12 2.57 -11.72
N VAL A 81 23.04 2.42 -10.76
CA VAL A 81 23.88 1.23 -10.59
C VAL A 81 23.52 0.57 -9.28
N MET A 82 23.10 -0.69 -9.35
CA MET A 82 22.84 -1.53 -8.19
C MET A 82 23.86 -2.67 -8.14
N LYS A 83 24.67 -2.72 -7.07
CA LYS A 83 25.70 -3.75 -6.88
C LYS A 83 25.13 -4.92 -6.08
N ILE A 84 24.80 -5.99 -6.79
CA ILE A 84 24.24 -7.23 -6.22
C ILE A 84 24.86 -8.45 -6.90
N SER A 85 24.92 -9.56 -6.18
CA SER A 85 25.53 -10.81 -6.66
C SER A 85 24.56 -11.60 -7.52
N ASN A 86 25.01 -12.01 -8.72
CA ASN A 86 24.27 -12.88 -9.65
C ASN A 86 22.79 -12.50 -9.90
N PRO A 87 22.47 -11.23 -10.21
CA PRO A 87 21.09 -10.80 -10.40
C PRO A 87 20.43 -11.47 -11.59
N LYS A 88 19.11 -11.67 -11.50
CA LYS A 88 18.28 -12.22 -12.56
C LYS A 88 17.14 -11.28 -12.89
N TRP A 89 16.85 -11.17 -14.18
CA TRP A 89 15.73 -10.41 -14.71
C TRP A 89 14.48 -11.28 -14.75
N ALA A 90 13.36 -10.77 -14.26
CA ALA A 90 12.06 -11.43 -14.28
C ALA A 90 11.02 -10.62 -15.06
N LYS A 91 10.11 -11.35 -15.72
CA LYS A 91 8.91 -10.83 -16.38
C LYS A 91 7.72 -11.67 -15.93
N PHE A 92 6.53 -11.08 -15.95
CA PHE A 92 5.35 -11.68 -15.33
C PHE A 92 4.23 -11.91 -16.33
N THR A 93 3.54 -13.03 -16.16
CA THR A 93 2.26 -13.29 -16.82
C THR A 93 1.16 -12.51 -16.11
N ASP A 94 0.19 -12.01 -16.85
CA ASP A 94 -0.86 -11.10 -16.36
C ASP A 94 -1.97 -11.81 -15.58
N THR A 95 -1.65 -12.38 -14.42
CA THR A 95 -2.60 -13.12 -13.58
C THR A 95 -3.43 -12.23 -12.66
N HIS A 96 -3.04 -10.95 -12.49
CA HIS A 96 -3.62 -9.99 -11.53
C HIS A 96 -3.52 -10.42 -10.04
N SER A 97 -2.79 -11.49 -9.72
CA SER A 97 -2.69 -12.01 -8.34
C SER A 97 -1.81 -11.17 -7.42
N MET A 98 -0.90 -10.39 -8.01
CA MET A 98 0.01 -9.49 -7.29
C MET A 98 -0.35 -8.02 -7.44
N ASP A 99 -1.50 -7.68 -8.01
CA ASP A 99 -1.94 -6.29 -8.07
C ASP A 99 -2.13 -5.71 -6.64
N PRO A 100 -1.80 -4.42 -6.41
CA PRO A 100 -1.21 -3.46 -7.34
C PRO A 100 0.34 -3.50 -7.39
N VAL A 101 0.98 -4.43 -6.67
CA VAL A 101 2.43 -4.46 -6.47
C VAL A 101 3.19 -4.97 -7.69
N LEU A 102 2.64 -5.93 -8.44
CA LEU A 102 3.25 -6.39 -9.70
C LEU A 102 2.17 -6.62 -10.74
N SER A 103 2.40 -6.09 -11.93
CA SER A 103 1.61 -6.36 -13.13
C SER A 103 2.50 -6.91 -14.24
N SER A 104 1.90 -7.38 -15.33
CA SER A 104 2.64 -7.81 -16.53
C SER A 104 3.52 -6.73 -17.16
N LYS A 105 3.31 -5.45 -16.82
CA LYS A 105 4.15 -4.32 -17.28
C LYS A 105 5.37 -4.09 -16.41
N ALA A 106 5.37 -4.62 -15.18
CA ALA A 106 6.49 -4.49 -14.28
C ALA A 106 7.61 -5.47 -14.64
N HIS A 107 8.81 -5.13 -14.19
CA HIS A 107 9.98 -5.98 -14.20
C HIS A 107 10.53 -6.10 -12.79
N ALA A 108 11.16 -7.23 -12.48
CA ALA A 108 11.86 -7.37 -11.23
C ALA A 108 13.30 -7.82 -11.44
N ILE A 109 14.13 -7.40 -10.49
CA ILE A 109 15.44 -7.98 -10.25
C ILE A 109 15.31 -8.92 -9.08
N GLU A 110 15.82 -10.14 -9.26
CA GLU A 110 15.78 -11.19 -8.26
C GLU A 110 17.17 -11.77 -7.99
N ILE A 111 17.36 -12.33 -6.80
CA ILE A 111 18.57 -13.07 -6.41
C ILE A 111 18.19 -14.47 -5.91
N GLU A 112 19.09 -15.43 -6.09
CA GLU A 112 18.93 -16.78 -5.57
C GLU A 112 19.27 -16.81 -4.07
N PRO A 113 18.35 -17.23 -3.18
CA PRO A 113 18.64 -17.40 -1.76
C PRO A 113 19.56 -18.61 -1.56
N GLU A 114 20.45 -18.56 -0.57
CA GLU A 114 21.39 -19.65 -0.28
C GLU A 114 20.83 -20.60 0.79
N SER A 115 19.95 -20.09 1.65
CA SER A 115 19.37 -20.84 2.77
C SER A 115 17.97 -20.34 3.15
N PRO A 116 17.21 -21.11 3.96
CA PRO A 116 15.94 -20.67 4.52
C PRO A 116 16.02 -19.37 5.33
N ASP A 117 17.15 -19.10 5.97
CA ASP A 117 17.38 -17.88 6.77
C ASP A 117 17.42 -16.62 5.89
N ASP A 118 17.64 -16.77 4.59
CA ASP A 118 17.55 -15.69 3.63
C ASP A 118 16.09 -15.31 3.30
N ILE A 119 15.10 -16.08 3.75
CA ILE A 119 13.68 -15.85 3.47
C ILE A 119 12.97 -15.31 4.72
N GLN A 120 12.29 -14.19 4.57
CA GLN A 120 11.61 -13.47 5.64
C GLN A 120 10.14 -13.27 5.28
N VAL A 121 9.30 -13.26 6.32
CA VAL A 121 7.89 -12.88 6.15
C VAL A 121 7.82 -11.46 5.59
N GLY A 122 7.05 -11.29 4.51
CA GLY A 122 6.94 -10.04 3.77
C GLY A 122 7.68 -10.05 2.44
N ASP A 123 8.65 -10.94 2.20
CA ASP A 123 9.32 -11.04 0.90
C ASP A 123 8.38 -11.43 -0.23
N ILE A 124 8.71 -10.99 -1.45
CA ILE A 124 8.12 -11.54 -2.68
C ILE A 124 9.13 -12.52 -3.26
N VAL A 125 8.70 -13.76 -3.50
CA VAL A 125 9.57 -14.83 -3.99
C VAL A 125 8.97 -15.51 -5.19
N SER A 126 9.83 -15.95 -6.11
CA SER A 126 9.46 -16.86 -7.19
C SER A 126 9.69 -18.32 -6.76
N TYR A 127 8.72 -19.19 -6.97
CA TYR A 127 8.76 -20.58 -6.54
C TYR A 127 7.98 -21.51 -7.49
N VAL A 128 8.21 -22.81 -7.37
CA VAL A 128 7.48 -23.85 -8.12
C VAL A 128 6.52 -24.55 -7.17
N SER A 129 5.23 -24.54 -7.50
CA SER A 129 4.19 -25.23 -6.72
C SER A 129 3.99 -26.66 -7.18
N GLU A 130 3.56 -27.54 -6.27
CA GLU A 130 3.06 -28.87 -6.64
C GLU A 130 1.62 -28.81 -7.21
N TYR A 131 0.93 -27.68 -7.03
CA TYR A 131 -0.49 -27.50 -7.37
C TYR A 131 -0.74 -26.68 -8.63
N ALA A 132 0.31 -26.14 -9.26
CA ALA A 132 0.20 -25.35 -10.46
C ALA A 132 1.48 -25.44 -11.30
N ASP A 133 1.32 -25.37 -12.62
CA ASP A 133 2.43 -25.44 -13.56
C ASP A 133 3.19 -24.11 -13.65
N GLY A 134 4.51 -24.21 -13.76
CA GLY A 134 5.40 -23.07 -13.97
C GLY A 134 5.88 -22.40 -12.67
N THR A 135 6.54 -21.25 -12.84
CA THR A 135 7.05 -20.45 -11.73
C THR A 135 5.99 -19.43 -11.31
N ILE A 136 5.60 -19.47 -10.05
CA ILE A 136 4.67 -18.53 -9.40
C ILE A 136 5.49 -17.47 -8.68
N ILE A 137 4.98 -16.26 -8.57
CA ILE A 137 5.58 -15.20 -7.76
C ILE A 137 4.55 -14.63 -6.79
N HIS A 138 4.77 -14.81 -5.49
CA HIS A 138 3.84 -14.35 -4.45
C HIS A 138 4.60 -13.95 -3.18
N ARG A 139 3.88 -13.36 -2.22
CA ARG A 139 4.44 -12.89 -0.95
C ARG A 139 4.49 -14.02 0.09
N VAL A 140 5.59 -14.10 0.83
CA VAL A 140 5.71 -14.93 2.02
C VAL A 140 4.88 -14.28 3.14
N VAL A 141 3.86 -14.98 3.62
CA VAL A 141 2.99 -14.49 4.71
C VAL A 141 3.21 -15.20 6.04
N GLU A 142 3.83 -16.37 6.01
CA GLU A 142 4.24 -17.13 7.20
C GLU A 142 5.47 -17.99 6.85
N THR A 143 6.33 -18.23 7.85
CA THR A 143 7.37 -19.26 7.81
C THR A 143 7.28 -20.12 9.07
N GLY A 144 7.75 -21.36 8.99
CA GLY A 144 7.75 -22.27 10.13
C GLY A 144 8.53 -23.55 9.87
N GLU A 145 8.48 -24.47 10.83
CA GLU A 145 9.08 -25.79 10.73
C GLU A 145 8.04 -26.88 11.00
N ASP A 146 8.17 -28.00 10.30
CA ASP A 146 7.45 -29.22 10.63
C ASP A 146 8.35 -30.45 10.48
N SER A 147 7.77 -31.67 10.55
CA SER A 147 8.55 -32.91 10.44
C SER A 147 9.26 -33.09 9.10
N LYS A 148 8.97 -32.26 8.08
CA LYS A 148 9.63 -32.24 6.78
C LYS A 148 10.62 -31.08 6.65
N GLY A 149 10.90 -30.35 7.73
CA GLY A 149 11.81 -29.21 7.77
C GLY A 149 11.07 -27.87 7.60
N TRP A 150 11.85 -26.86 7.21
CA TRP A 150 11.37 -25.49 7.01
C TRP A 150 10.28 -25.42 5.94
N TYR A 151 9.34 -24.49 6.10
CA TYR A 151 8.34 -24.15 5.10
C TYR A 151 7.98 -22.66 5.12
N ALA A 152 7.40 -22.21 4.02
CA ALA A 152 6.71 -20.94 3.89
C ALA A 152 5.27 -21.14 3.40
N ILE A 153 4.40 -20.22 3.81
CA ILE A 153 3.06 -20.04 3.26
C ILE A 153 3.09 -18.81 2.35
N MET A 154 2.62 -19.00 1.12
CA MET A 154 2.63 -17.97 0.08
C MET A 154 1.24 -17.40 -0.15
N LYS A 155 1.18 -16.16 -0.59
CA LYS A 155 -0.07 -15.51 -0.97
C LYS A 155 0.15 -14.39 -1.97
N GLY A 156 -0.64 -14.38 -3.04
CA GLY A 156 -0.75 -13.22 -3.93
C GLY A 156 -1.33 -12.00 -3.20
N ASP A 157 -0.75 -10.81 -3.40
CA ASP A 157 -1.19 -9.58 -2.74
C ASP A 157 -2.66 -9.25 -2.99
N ASN A 158 -3.18 -9.60 -4.17
CA ASN A 158 -4.57 -9.43 -4.57
C ASN A 158 -5.46 -10.66 -4.32
N ASN A 159 -4.88 -11.78 -3.89
CA ASN A 159 -5.65 -13.01 -3.65
C ASN A 159 -6.45 -12.91 -2.34
N PRO A 160 -7.66 -13.48 -2.24
CA PRO A 160 -8.43 -13.48 -1.00
C PRO A 160 -7.93 -14.50 0.04
N LYS A 161 -7.13 -15.48 -0.39
CA LYS A 161 -6.62 -16.58 0.43
C LYS A 161 -5.18 -16.89 0.05
N GLU A 162 -4.49 -17.57 0.96
CA GLU A 162 -3.18 -18.17 0.75
C GLU A 162 -3.20 -19.19 -0.38
N ASP A 163 -2.03 -19.42 -0.96
CA ASP A 163 -1.85 -20.46 -1.95
C ASP A 163 -1.96 -21.84 -1.31
N PRO A 164 -2.38 -22.87 -2.06
CA PRO A 164 -2.49 -24.22 -1.51
C PRO A 164 -1.13 -24.79 -1.07
N GLY A 165 -1.10 -25.33 0.15
CA GLY A 165 0.00 -26.14 0.67
C GLY A 165 1.17 -25.34 1.24
N LYS A 166 2.18 -26.08 1.69
CA LYS A 166 3.42 -25.54 2.27
C LYS A 166 4.52 -25.57 1.21
N VAL A 167 5.18 -24.43 1.01
CA VAL A 167 6.30 -24.31 0.07
C VAL A 167 7.61 -24.59 0.80
N ARG A 168 8.39 -25.54 0.30
CA ARG A 168 9.70 -25.90 0.83
C ARG A 168 10.81 -25.05 0.20
N PHE A 169 11.96 -24.99 0.86
CA PHE A 169 13.07 -24.14 0.41
C PHE A 169 13.53 -24.49 -1.01
N GLU A 170 13.62 -25.78 -1.34
CA GLU A 170 14.00 -26.27 -2.68
C GLU A 170 13.03 -25.86 -3.81
N GLN A 171 11.80 -25.51 -3.44
CA GLN A 171 10.80 -25.00 -4.37
C GLN A 171 10.98 -23.51 -4.66
N ILE A 172 11.55 -22.75 -3.71
CA ILE A 172 11.87 -21.34 -3.88
C ILE A 172 13.04 -21.22 -4.85
N LYS A 173 12.89 -20.35 -5.84
CA LYS A 173 13.90 -20.09 -6.86
C LYS A 173 14.64 -18.81 -6.55
N ARG A 174 13.93 -17.72 -6.29
CA ARG A 174 14.53 -16.40 -6.09
C ARG A 174 13.70 -15.48 -5.21
N VAL A 175 14.36 -14.46 -4.67
CA VAL A 175 13.76 -13.38 -3.89
C VAL A 175 13.84 -12.08 -4.69
N VAL A 176 12.75 -11.33 -4.75
CA VAL A 176 12.71 -10.01 -5.39
C VAL A 176 13.46 -8.99 -4.55
N VAL A 177 14.34 -8.23 -5.20
CA VAL A 177 15.11 -7.15 -4.55
C VAL A 177 14.80 -5.76 -5.11
N ALA A 178 14.25 -5.69 -6.32
CA ALA A 178 13.80 -4.44 -6.92
C ALA A 178 12.64 -4.67 -7.89
N ILE A 179 11.72 -3.71 -7.94
CA ILE A 179 10.61 -3.66 -8.89
C ILE A 179 10.76 -2.40 -9.73
N ILE A 180 10.69 -2.54 -11.05
CA ILE A 180 10.72 -1.45 -12.03
C ILE A 180 9.38 -1.43 -12.76
N TYR A 181 8.73 -0.27 -12.80
CA TYR A 181 7.47 -0.03 -13.48
C TYR A 181 7.65 0.79 -14.75
#